data_AF-A0A1Z9KG43-F1
#
_entry.id   AF-A0A1Z9KG43-F1
#
_cell.length_a   1.000
_cell.length_b   1.000
_cell.length_c   1.000
_cell.angle_alpha   90.00
_cell.angle_beta   90.00
_cell.angle_gamma   90.00
#
_symmetry.space_group_name_H-M   'P 1'
#
loop_
_entity.id
_entity.type
_entity.pdbx_description
1 polymer ?
#
loop_
_entity_poly.entity_id
_entity_poly.type
_entity_poly.pdbx_seq_one_letter_code
_entity_poly.pdbx_strand_id
1 'polypeptide(L)' 'MNIWLIASGLGFLFHGLLILWVGNLPWAFRAGKKPNFEKGSSGAFQIFWLDQYSYIGLVLTLLGLAQIVGGGLN' A
#
# COMPACT_ATOMS: atom_id res chain seq x y z
N MET A 1 -13.46 -23.57 2.98
CA MET A 1 -12.15 -22.95 3.28
C MET A 1 -11.22 -23.10 2.07
N ASN A 2 -10.96 -22.02 1.32
CA ASN A 2 -10.09 -21.99 0.15
C ASN A 2 -8.66 -21.55 0.50
N ILE A 3 -7.77 -22.54 0.66
CA ILE A 3 -6.39 -22.32 1.12
C ILE A 3 -5.54 -21.49 0.14
N TRP A 4 -5.77 -21.60 -1.17
CA TRP A 4 -4.99 -20.85 -2.16
C TRP A 4 -5.30 -19.36 -2.13
N LEU A 5 -6.57 -19.02 -1.89
CA LEU A 5 -6.99 -17.64 -1.71
C LEU A 5 -6.44 -17.04 -0.42
N ILE A 6 -6.40 -17.83 0.66
CA ILE A 6 -5.78 -17.41 1.92
C ILE A 6 -4.26 -17.19 1.74
N ALA A 7 -3.56 -18.13 1.10
CA ALA A 7 -2.11 -18.05 0.90
C ALA A 7 -1.69 -16.85 0.03
N SER A 8 -2.41 -16.62 -1.08
CA SER A 8 -2.19 -15.42 -1.92
C SER A 8 -2.52 -14.14 -1.17
N GLY A 9 -3.61 -14.13 -0.40
CA GLY A 9 -4.00 -13.00 0.43
C GLY A 9 -2.96 -12.64 1.49
N LEU A 10 -2.35 -13.64 2.15
CA LEU A 10 -1.23 -13.43 3.07
C LEU A 10 0.00 -12.84 2.36
N GLY A 11 0.29 -13.29 1.14
CA GLY A 11 1.38 -12.74 0.33
C GLY A 11 1.17 -11.26 -0.02
N PHE A 12 -0.04 -10.88 -0.44
CA PHE A 12 -0.41 -9.49 -0.72
C PHE A 12 -0.41 -8.63 0.54
N LEU A 13 -0.97 -9.15 1.63
CA LEU A 13 -0.97 -8.46 2.92
C LEU A 13 0.45 -8.17 3.38
N PHE A 14 1.34 -9.16 3.34
CA PHE A 14 2.73 -9.00 3.73
C PHE A 14 3.45 -7.94 2.88
N HIS A 15 3.36 -8.04 1.54
CA HIS A 15 4.00 -7.06 0.65
C HIS A 15 3.43 -5.65 0.83
N GLY A 16 2.10 -5.54 0.96
CA GLY A 16 1.44 -4.27 1.19
C GLY A 16 1.90 -3.61 2.48
N LEU A 17 1.94 -4.37 3.59
CA LEU A 17 2.41 -3.89 4.88
C LEU A 17 3.89 -3.54 4.86
N LEU A 18 4.74 -4.30 4.16
CA LEU A 18 6.16 -3.99 4.01
C LEU A 18 6.36 -2.66 3.28
N ILE A 19 5.60 -2.41 2.21
CA ILE A 19 5.63 -1.15 1.48
C ILE A 19 5.16 -0.01 2.38
N LEU A 20 4.07 -0.18 3.11
CA LEU A 20 3.55 0.85 4.02
C LEU A 20 4.50 1.10 5.21
N TRP A 21 5.22 0.10 5.68
CA TRP A 21 6.23 0.26 6.72
C TRP A 21 7.40 1.14 6.25
N VAL A 22 7.86 0.94 5.01
CA VAL A 22 8.97 1.72 4.42
C VAL A 22 8.51 3.10 3.92
N GLY A 23 7.38 3.16 3.22
CA GLY A 23 6.87 4.34 2.54
C GLY A 23 5.94 5.22 3.39
N ASN A 24 5.45 4.71 4.53
CA ASN A 24 4.30 5.21 5.29
C ASN A 24 2.97 5.15 4.49
N LEU A 25 1.85 5.52 5.11
CA LEU A 25 0.56 5.66 4.44
C LEU A 25 0.61 6.69 3.30
N PRO A 26 -0.29 6.65 2.30
CA PRO A 26 -0.38 7.74 1.33
C PRO A 26 -0.62 9.09 1.99
N TRP A 27 -0.13 10.19 1.40
CA TRP A 27 -0.24 11.53 1.98
C TRP A 27 -1.69 11.95 2.27
N ALA A 28 -2.66 11.45 1.50
CA ALA A 28 -4.08 11.68 1.73
C ALA A 28 -4.58 11.18 3.10
N PHE A 29 -3.87 10.23 3.72
CA PHE A 29 -4.21 9.65 5.02
C PHE A 29 -3.23 10.07 6.13
N ARG A 30 -2.26 10.95 5.85
CA ARG A 30 -1.34 11.46 6.87
C ARG A 30 -1.89 12.74 7.50
N ALA A 31 -1.65 12.91 8.80
CA ALA A 31 -1.97 14.17 9.48
C ALA A 31 -1.04 15.33 9.08
N GLY A 32 0.16 15.03 8.56
CA GLY A 32 1.14 16.01 8.13
C GLY A 32 0.87 16.56 6.72
N LYS A 33 1.30 17.79 6.45
CA LYS A 33 1.24 18.39 5.11
C LYS A 33 2.29 17.77 4.20
N LYS A 34 1.90 17.47 2.95
CA LYS A 34 2.82 17.05 1.90
C LYS A 34 3.84 18.17 1.64
N PRO A 35 5.16 17.86 1.63
CA PRO A 35 6.20 18.82 1.27
C PRO A 35 5.94 19.44 -0.10
N ASN A 36 6.22 20.74 -0.22
CA ASN A 36 6.11 21.46 -1.48
C ASN A 36 7.49 21.51 -2.16
N PHE A 37 7.52 21.17 -3.45
CA PHE A 37 8.72 21.21 -4.28
C PHE A 37 8.41 21.98 -5.57
N GLU A 38 9.43 22.57 -6.17
CA GLU A 38 9.29 23.20 -7.48
C GLU A 38 8.80 22.18 -8.52
N LYS A 39 7.80 22.57 -9.31
CA LYS A 39 7.24 21.70 -10.35
C LYS A 39 8.32 21.34 -11.37
N GLY A 40 8.42 20.05 -11.70
CA GLY A 40 9.45 19.55 -12.62
C GLY A 40 10.80 19.27 -11.96
N SER A 41 10.98 19.59 -10.69
CA SER A 41 12.20 19.21 -9.96
C SER A 41 12.26 17.70 -9.69
N SER A 42 13.48 17.18 -9.53
CA SER A 42 13.71 15.80 -9.10
C SER A 42 13.04 15.49 -7.75
N GLY A 43 13.02 16.45 -6.82
CA GLY A 43 12.32 16.31 -5.53
C GLY A 43 10.81 16.14 -5.67
N ALA A 44 10.18 16.89 -6.59
CA ALA A 44 8.75 16.74 -6.88
C ALA A 44 8.43 15.34 -7.45
N PHE A 45 9.27 14.82 -8.33
CA PHE A 45 9.12 13.48 -8.89
C PHE A 45 9.30 12.40 -7.82
N GLN A 46 10.36 12.50 -7.00
CA GLN A 46 10.63 11.53 -5.94
C GLN A 46 9.48 11.44 -4.93
N ILE A 47 8.96 12.57 -4.47
CA ILE A 47 7.86 12.54 -3.50
C ILE A 47 6.54 12.07 -4.12
N PHE A 48 6.31 12.36 -5.40
CA PHE A 48 5.19 11.79 -6.14
C PHE A 48 5.30 10.26 -6.18
N TRP A 49 6.47 9.74 -6.53
CA TRP A 49 6.67 8.29 -6.65
C TRP A 49 6.55 7.57 -5.31
N LEU A 50 7.10 8.14 -4.24
CA LEU A 50 6.94 7.60 -2.89
C LEU A 50 5.46 7.52 -2.48
N ASP A 51 4.67 8.54 -2.82
CA ASP A 51 3.23 8.56 -2.55
C ASP A 51 2.48 7.47 -3.35
N GLN A 52 2.81 7.31 -4.64
CA GLN A 52 2.24 6.23 -5.47
C GLN A 52 2.62 4.84 -4.94
N TYR A 53 3.85 4.69 -4.49
CA TYR A 53 4.30 3.44 -3.89
C TYR A 53 3.51 3.12 -2.60
N SER A 54 3.26 4.12 -1.75
CA SER A 54 2.37 3.97 -0.60
C SER A 54 0.94 3.57 -0.99
N TYR A 55 0.39 4.08 -2.10
CA TYR A 55 -0.94 3.64 -2.59
C TYR A 55 -0.93 2.17 -3.03
N ILE A 56 0.13 1.72 -3.71
CA ILE A 56 0.30 0.29 -4.04
C ILE A 56 0.31 -0.55 -2.77
N GLY A 57 1.06 -0.12 -1.75
CA GLY A 57 1.09 -0.78 -0.45
C GLY A 57 -0.30 -0.91 0.17
N LEU A 58 -1.05 0.20 0.21
CA LEU A 58 -2.42 0.22 0.74
C LEU A 58 -3.37 -0.72 -0.01
N VAL A 59 -3.33 -0.69 -1.35
CA VAL A 59 -4.19 -1.55 -2.18
C VAL A 59 -3.86 -3.02 -1.95
N LEU A 60 -2.57 -3.40 -1.93
CA LEU A 60 -2.15 -4.76 -1.66
C LEU A 60 -2.57 -5.23 -0.26
N THR A 61 -2.45 -4.37 0.75
CA THR A 61 -2.93 -4.66 2.12
C THR A 61 -4.44 -4.93 2.13
N LEU A 62 -5.24 -4.06 1.52
CA LEU A 62 -6.71 -4.21 1.50
C LEU A 62 -7.15 -5.44 0.71
N LEU A 63 -6.56 -5.68 -0.46
CA LEU A 63 -6.83 -6.87 -1.27
C LEU A 63 -6.43 -8.14 -0.55
N GLY A 64 -5.26 -8.14 0.12
CA GLY A 64 -4.79 -9.26 0.92
C GLY A 64 -5.76 -9.63 2.04
N LEU A 65 -6.23 -8.63 2.80
CA LEU A 65 -7.26 -8.82 3.83
C LEU A 65 -8.56 -9.39 3.23
N ALA A 66 -9.05 -8.82 2.12
CA ALA A 66 -10.25 -9.29 1.47
C ALA A 66 -10.15 -10.75 1.01
N GLN A 67 -8.99 -11.16 0.48
CA GLN A 67 -8.73 -12.54 0.07
C GLN A 67 -8.65 -13.50 1.25
N ILE A 68 -8.00 -13.12 2.37
CA ILE A 68 -7.94 -13.96 3.57
C ILE A 68 -9.34 -14.19 4.13
N VAL A 69 -10.13 -13.13 4.28
CA VAL A 69 -11.51 -13.22 4.77
C VAL A 69 -12.38 -14.03 3.80
N GLY A 70 -12.33 -13.70 2.51
CA GLY A 70 -13.06 -14.42 1.47
C GLY A 70 -12.69 -15.91 1.41
N GLY A 71 -11.41 -16.25 1.51
CA GLY A 71 -10.94 -17.63 1.52
C GLY A 71 -11.26 -18.39 2.81
N GLY A 72 -11.42 -17.69 3.93
CA GLY A 72 -11.92 -18.28 5.18
C GLY A 72 -13.42 -18.61 5.12
N LEU A 73 -14.21 -17.75 4.46
CA LEU A 73 -15.67 -17.89 4.33
C LEU A 73 -16.11 -18.89 3.26
N ASN A 74 -15.35 -19.04 2.16
CA ASN A 74 -15.57 -20.06 1.12
C ASN A 74 -14.86 -21.34 1.47
#